data_AF-A0A109D6M0-F1
#
_entry.id   AF-A0A109D6M0-F1
#
_cell.length_a   1.000
_cell.length_b   1.000
_cell.length_c   1.000
_cell.angle_alpha   90.00
_cell.angle_beta   90.00
_cell.angle_gamma   90.00
#
_symmetry.space_group_name_H-M   'P 1'
#
loop_
_entity.id
_entity.type
_entity.pdbx_description
1 polymer ?
#
loop_
_entity_poly.entity_id
_entity_poly.type
_entity_poly.pdbx_seq_one_letter_code
_entity_poly.pdbx_strand_id
1 'polypeptide(L)'
;MAGKSMTRVKKQIFKVFLIAASTFGSMSVNANKVISTPAKAAVLVTQGGQQQRVCYYDDKAYSIGAVLEIGGVVIKCAVENDFEQNGALRWVEIIKKDE
;
A
#
# COMPACT_ATOMS: atom_id res chain seq x y z
N MET A 1 8.07 -32.07 73.52
CA MET A 1 8.79 -30.96 72.85
C MET A 1 8.76 -31.18 71.33
N ALA A 2 7.72 -30.74 70.61
CA ALA A 2 7.53 -31.09 69.18
C ALA A 2 7.17 -29.88 68.28
N GLY A 3 7.41 -28.64 68.74
CA GLY A 3 6.92 -27.43 68.08
C GLY A 3 7.97 -26.61 67.32
N LYS A 4 9.26 -26.97 67.34
CA LYS A 4 10.34 -26.13 66.79
C LYS A 4 10.84 -26.56 65.41
N SER A 5 10.76 -27.87 65.08
CA SER A 5 11.26 -28.42 63.81
C SER A 5 10.32 -28.09 62.64
N MET A 6 9.01 -28.24 62.86
CA MET A 6 7.99 -28.06 61.81
C MET A 6 7.86 -26.61 61.32
N THR A 7 8.13 -25.63 62.20
CA THR A 7 8.10 -24.19 61.87
C THR A 7 9.30 -23.76 61.02
N ARG A 8 10.45 -24.44 61.16
CA ARG A 8 11.69 -24.13 60.42
C ARG A 8 11.61 -24.61 58.97
N VAL A 9 10.99 -25.77 58.73
CA VAL A 9 10.78 -26.35 57.39
C VAL A 9 9.79 -25.48 56.58
N LYS A 10 8.67 -25.06 57.19
CA LYS A 10 7.71 -24.15 56.56
C LYS A 10 8.34 -22.81 56.16
N LYS A 11 9.22 -22.26 57.00
CA LYS A 11 9.93 -20.98 56.74
C LYS A 11 10.98 -21.09 55.63
N GLN A 12 11.60 -22.26 55.45
CA GLN A 12 12.54 -22.51 54.35
C GLN A 12 11.83 -22.69 53.00
N ILE A 13 10.72 -23.43 52.98
CA ILE A 13 9.90 -23.63 51.77
C ILE A 13 9.35 -22.28 51.25
N PHE A 14 8.93 -21.39 52.16
CA PHE A 14 8.43 -20.06 51.80
C PHE A 14 9.52 -19.16 51.20
N LYS A 15 10.78 -19.29 51.65
CA LYS A 15 11.91 -18.54 51.09
C LYS A 15 12.30 -19.03 49.70
N VAL A 16 12.24 -20.34 49.44
CA VAL A 16 12.54 -20.91 48.12
C VAL A 16 11.50 -20.48 47.08
N PHE A 17 10.22 -20.40 47.47
CA PHE A 17 9.16 -19.89 46.60
C PHE A 17 9.30 -18.40 46.27
N LEU A 18 9.77 -17.58 47.22
CA LEU A 18 9.98 -16.14 47.00
C LEU A 18 11.15 -15.83 46.05
N ILE A 19 12.14 -16.72 45.94
CA ILE A 19 13.31 -16.52 45.07
C ILE A 19 13.05 -17.03 43.63
N ALA A 20 12.15 -18.01 43.46
CA ALA A 20 11.82 -18.55 42.14
C ALA A 20 10.89 -17.64 41.29
N ALA A 21 10.25 -16.63 41.89
CA ALA A 21 9.32 -15.74 41.21
C ALA A 21 9.99 -14.53 40.52
N SER A 22 11.28 -14.27 40.79
CA SER A 22 11.96 -13.04 40.32
C SER A 22 12.61 -13.14 38.93
N THR A 23 12.45 -14.24 38.19
CA THR A 23 13.12 -14.44 36.89
C THR A 23 12.22 -14.38 35.66
N PHE A 24 10.98 -13.88 35.77
CA PHE A 24 10.20 -13.52 34.58
C PHE A 24 10.66 -12.14 34.07
N GLY A 25 11.76 -12.16 33.32
CA GLY A 25 12.34 -11.00 32.64
C GLY A 25 11.35 -10.36 31.66
N SER A 26 11.44 -9.03 31.56
CA SER A 26 10.58 -8.17 30.76
C SER A 26 10.63 -8.53 29.27
N MET A 27 9.48 -8.89 28.70
CA MET A 27 9.34 -9.06 27.25
C MET A 27 9.30 -7.66 26.62
N SER A 28 10.32 -7.31 25.84
CA SER A 28 10.34 -6.06 25.08
C SER A 28 9.31 -6.13 23.95
N VAL A 29 8.21 -5.40 24.09
CA VAL A 29 7.18 -5.24 23.05
C VAL A 29 7.75 -4.29 21.99
N ASN A 30 8.09 -4.82 20.82
CA ASN A 30 8.45 -3.97 19.68
C ASN A 30 7.16 -3.44 19.05
N ALA A 31 6.83 -2.19 19.36
CA ALA A 31 5.74 -1.48 18.69
C ALA A 31 6.17 -1.22 17.24
N ASN A 32 5.68 -2.03 16.31
CA ASN A 32 5.86 -1.78 14.89
C ASN A 32 5.22 -0.42 14.57
N LYS A 33 6.05 0.59 14.35
CA LYS A 33 5.60 1.94 14.01
C LYS A 33 5.04 1.89 12.59
N VAL A 34 3.74 1.62 12.48
CA VAL A 34 3.01 1.72 11.22
C VAL A 34 2.98 3.20 10.85
N ILE A 35 3.91 3.62 9.98
CA ILE A 35 3.85 4.92 9.32
C ILE A 35 2.80 4.77 8.21
N SER A 36 1.54 4.95 8.56
CA SER A 36 0.51 5.22 7.56
C SER A 36 0.82 6.59 6.96
N THR A 37 1.40 6.61 5.77
CA THR A 37 1.35 7.81 4.94
C THR A 37 -0.12 8.18 4.78
N PRO A 38 -0.52 9.44 5.05
CA PRO A 38 -1.86 9.90 4.72
C PRO A 38 -2.05 9.56 3.25
N ALA A 39 -3.09 8.79 2.93
CA ALA A 39 -3.45 8.53 1.55
C ALA A 39 -3.55 9.89 0.87
N LYS A 40 -2.58 10.21 0.01
CA LYS A 40 -2.59 11.44 -0.77
C LYS A 40 -3.88 11.36 -1.55
N ALA A 41 -4.89 12.10 -1.10
CA ALA A 41 -6.18 12.13 -1.75
C ALA A 41 -5.88 12.44 -3.22
N ALA A 42 -6.21 11.52 -4.11
CA ALA A 42 -6.15 11.79 -5.52
C ALA A 42 -7.10 12.97 -5.73
N VAL A 43 -6.54 14.15 -5.95
CA VAL A 43 -7.32 15.34 -6.25
C VAL A 43 -7.91 15.10 -7.63
N LEU A 44 -9.15 14.61 -7.65
CA LEU A 44 -9.94 14.52 -8.86
C LEU A 44 -10.34 15.95 -9.23
N VAL A 45 -9.53 16.58 -10.08
CA VAL A 45 -9.91 17.85 -10.70
C VAL A 45 -10.95 17.52 -11.76
N THR A 46 -12.22 17.47 -11.38
CA THR A 46 -13.32 17.55 -12.35
C THR A 46 -13.38 18.99 -12.83
N GLN A 47 -12.67 19.30 -13.93
CA GLN A 47 -12.89 20.55 -14.66
C GLN A 47 -14.31 20.49 -15.26
N GLY A 48 -15.31 20.87 -14.46
CA GLY A 48 -16.70 20.96 -14.87
C GLY A 48 -16.84 21.93 -16.03
N GLY A 49 -16.87 21.41 -17.25
CA GLY A 49 -17.06 22.17 -18.49
C GLY A 49 -15.98 22.00 -19.55
N GLN A 50 -14.82 21.39 -19.23
CA GLN A 50 -13.79 21.09 -20.23
C GLN A 50 -14.00 19.66 -20.72
N GLN A 51 -14.29 19.49 -22.01
CA GLN A 51 -14.35 18.17 -22.63
C GLN A 51 -13.02 17.45 -22.38
N GLN A 52 -13.08 16.35 -21.65
CA GLN A 52 -11.88 15.63 -21.21
C GLN A 52 -11.12 15.14 -22.44
N ARG A 53 -9.84 15.47 -22.56
CA ARG A 53 -8.98 15.05 -23.66
C ARG A 53 -8.64 13.56 -23.50
N VAL A 54 -9.50 12.70 -24.05
CA VAL A 54 -9.39 11.24 -23.96
C VAL A 54 -9.74 10.59 -25.29
N CYS A 55 -9.19 9.41 -25.55
CA CYS A 55 -9.66 8.50 -26.59
C CYS A 55 -10.64 7.50 -25.98
N TYR A 56 -11.75 7.23 -26.66
CA TYR A 56 -12.72 6.23 -26.21
C TYR A 56 -12.52 4.91 -26.95
N TYR A 57 -12.61 3.80 -26.21
CA TYR A 57 -12.68 2.45 -26.74
C TYR A 57 -13.39 1.55 -25.73
N ASP A 58 -14.33 0.71 -26.16
CA ASP A 58 -15.07 -0.23 -25.31
C ASP A 58 -15.66 0.42 -24.03
N ASP A 59 -16.37 1.55 -24.22
CA ASP A 59 -16.97 2.38 -23.15
C ASP A 59 -15.98 2.86 -22.07
N LYS A 60 -14.68 2.84 -22.36
CA LYS A 60 -13.61 3.32 -21.48
C LYS A 60 -12.90 4.52 -22.08
N ALA A 61 -12.53 5.45 -21.22
CA ALA A 61 -11.73 6.63 -21.56
C ALA A 61 -10.24 6.36 -21.31
N TYR A 62 -9.41 6.65 -22.29
CA TYR A 62 -7.96 6.49 -22.25
C TYR A 62 -7.26 7.84 -22.39
N SER A 63 -6.25 8.07 -21.55
CA SER A 63 -5.44 9.29 -21.61
C SER A 63 -4.41 9.25 -22.74
N ILE A 64 -3.86 10.41 -23.08
CA ILE A 64 -2.74 10.53 -24.01
C ILE A 64 -1.61 9.56 -23.64
N GLY A 65 -1.07 8.88 -24.65
CA GLY A 65 -0.01 7.89 -24.50
C GLY A 65 -0.48 6.47 -24.19
N ALA A 66 -1.76 6.25 -23.89
CA ALA A 66 -2.30 4.90 -23.72
C ALA A 66 -2.11 4.06 -24.99
N VAL A 67 -1.76 2.78 -24.83
CA VAL A 67 -1.53 1.84 -25.92
C VAL A 67 -2.48 0.65 -25.76
N LEU A 68 -3.16 0.27 -26.84
CA LEU A 68 -4.05 -0.88 -26.91
C LEU A 68 -3.66 -1.79 -28.06
N GLU A 69 -3.87 -3.09 -27.90
CA GLU A 69 -3.77 -4.06 -28.98
C GLU A 69 -5.16 -4.62 -29.25
N ILE A 70 -5.69 -4.37 -30.45
CA ILE A 70 -7.05 -4.74 -30.84
C ILE A 70 -6.98 -5.48 -32.17
N GLY A 71 -7.40 -6.75 -32.18
CA GLY A 71 -7.40 -7.56 -33.40
C GLY A 71 -6.03 -7.72 -34.05
N GLY A 72 -4.93 -7.65 -33.27
CA GLY A 72 -3.56 -7.74 -33.78
C GLY A 72 -2.95 -6.42 -34.27
N VAL A 73 -3.66 -5.30 -34.16
CA VAL A 73 -3.14 -3.96 -34.44
C VAL A 73 -2.88 -3.23 -33.14
N VAL A 74 -1.69 -2.62 -33.02
CA VAL A 74 -1.33 -1.80 -31.86
C VAL A 74 -1.68 -0.34 -32.16
N ILE A 75 -2.50 0.26 -31.32
CA ILE A 75 -2.90 1.67 -31.41
C ILE A 75 -2.46 2.45 -30.18
N LYS A 76 -2.19 3.73 -30.36
CA LYS A 76 -1.83 4.68 -29.30
C LYS A 76 -2.80 5.86 -29.32
N CYS A 77 -3.23 6.31 -28.14
CA CYS A 77 -3.96 7.57 -28.02
C CYS A 77 -2.97 8.74 -28.12
N ALA A 78 -3.04 9.54 -29.17
CA ALA A 78 -2.11 10.62 -29.47
C ALA A 78 -2.84 11.92 -29.83
N VAL A 79 -2.09 13.02 -29.93
CA VAL A 79 -2.64 14.31 -30.37
C VAL A 79 -3.10 14.18 -31.83
N GLU A 80 -4.27 14.73 -32.14
CA GLU A 80 -4.79 14.73 -33.51
C GLU A 80 -4.01 15.69 -34.42
N ASN A 81 -3.69 16.88 -33.90
CA ASN A 81 -3.01 17.94 -34.62
C ASN A 81 -1.83 18.47 -33.80
N ASP A 82 -0.61 18.36 -34.34
CA ASP A 82 0.62 18.78 -33.64
C ASP A 82 0.74 20.30 -33.46
N PHE A 83 -0.07 21.08 -34.18
CA PHE A 83 -0.13 22.54 -34.04
C PHE A 83 -1.09 23.00 -32.94
N GLU A 84 -1.92 22.11 -32.39
CA GLU A 84 -2.88 22.44 -31.33
C GLU A 84 -2.34 22.03 -29.95
N GLN A 85 -1.95 23.00 -29.12
CA GLN A 85 -1.48 22.71 -27.74
C GLN A 85 -2.52 21.94 -26.90
N ASN A 86 -3.81 22.15 -27.14
CA ASN A 86 -4.92 21.53 -26.42
C ASN A 86 -5.93 20.86 -27.35
N GLY A 87 -5.49 20.40 -28.52
CA GLY A 87 -6.33 19.76 -29.52
C GLY A 87 -6.94 18.42 -29.09
N ALA A 88 -7.85 17.88 -29.89
CA ALA A 88 -8.44 16.56 -29.62
C ALA A 88 -7.38 15.44 -29.63
N LEU A 89 -7.74 14.31 -29.01
CA LEU A 89 -6.93 13.09 -29.08
C LEU A 89 -7.58 12.09 -30.03
N ARG A 90 -6.76 11.30 -30.72
CA ARG A 90 -7.21 10.24 -31.61
C ARG A 90 -6.38 8.98 -31.43
N TRP A 91 -6.93 7.86 -31.88
CA TRP A 91 -6.18 6.63 -32.06
C TRP A 91 -5.27 6.74 -33.28
N VAL A 92 -4.00 6.43 -33.11
CA VAL A 92 -3.00 6.28 -34.17
C VAL A 92 -2.42 4.88 -34.11
N GLU A 93 -2.31 4.20 -35.25
CA GLU A 93 -1.64 2.91 -35.33
C GLU A 93 -0.13 3.11 -35.14
N ILE A 94 0.49 2.24 -34.34
CA ILE A 94 1.93 2.24 -34.13
C ILE A 94 2.50 0.91 -34.59
N ILE A 95 3.51 0.98 -35.47
CA ILE A 95 4.32 -0.19 -35.81
C ILE A 95 5.27 -0.39 -34.63
N LYS A 96 5.24 -1.56 -33.97
CA LYS A 96 6.32 -1.95 -33.05
C LYS A 96 7.61 -1.97 -33.87
N LYS A 97 8.48 -0.98 -33.64
CA LYS A 97 9.85 -1.05 -34.13
C LYS A 97 10.55 -1.99 -33.15
N ASP A 98 10.74 -3.24 -33.56
CA ASP A 98 11.61 -4.16 -32.83
C ASP A 98 13.00 -3.52 -32.81
N GLU A 99 13.51 -3.25 -31.61
CA GLU A 99 14.83 -2.67 -31.36
C GLU A 99 15.94 -3.72 -31.57
#